data_AF-A0A924YNE4-F1
#
_entry.id   AF-A0A924YNE4-F1
#
_cell.length_a   1.000
_cell.length_b   1.000
_cell.length_c   1.000
_cell.angle_alpha   90.00
_cell.angle_beta   90.00
_cell.angle_gamma   90.00
#
_symmetry.space_group_name_H-M   'P 1'
#
loop_
_entity.id
_entity.type
_entity.pdbx_description
1 polymer ?
#
loop_
_entity_poly.entity_id
_entity_poly.type
_entity_poly.pdbx_seq_one_letter_code
_entity_poly.pdbx_strand_id
1 'polypeptide(L)'
;MNDEQRTVRASGDVESVRSAEAWFLATLADAGFPVSSVAAIRDQYDPLPSGLAALLLEWIPRLEDRRLQESVAWALLAARSGTLDGAALAELFDAATNDDLKRAIAAVIHQTRPRNIDEWLIAAVRDRRSGASSAIGGLAAAVAKMLPPERAIPVLLEVFQDAPLAAVHPLGKVGTENERAFLASKLPTATGPLRRELRQAIARIARRLAKKHPTGRGRRSC
;
A
#
# COMPACT_ATOMS: atom_id res chain seq x y z
N MET A 1 -37.79 0.32 -20.19
CA MET A 1 -36.86 0.96 -19.23
C MET A 1 -35.81 1.62 -20.09
N ASN A 2 -36.00 2.91 -20.35
CA ASN A 2 -35.64 3.56 -21.61
C ASN A 2 -34.17 4.02 -21.63
N ASP A 3 -33.51 3.84 -22.77
CA ASP A 3 -32.14 4.31 -23.05
C ASP A 3 -31.94 5.80 -22.75
N GLU A 4 -32.96 6.64 -22.95
CA GLU A 4 -32.92 8.07 -22.64
C GLU A 4 -32.71 8.38 -21.15
N GLN A 5 -33.24 7.55 -20.23
CA GLN A 5 -33.00 7.72 -18.79
C GLN A 5 -31.57 7.34 -18.40
N ARG A 6 -30.90 6.52 -19.21
CA ARG A 6 -29.52 6.08 -18.99
C ARG A 6 -28.52 7.15 -19.43
N THR A 7 -28.81 7.83 -20.54
CA THR A 7 -27.95 8.91 -21.08
C THR A 7 -27.99 10.17 -20.22
N VAL A 8 -29.17 10.53 -19.69
CA VAL A 8 -29.32 11.72 -18.83
C VAL A 8 -28.63 11.54 -17.47
N ARG A 9 -28.69 10.33 -16.88
CA ARG A 9 -27.94 10.02 -15.64
C ARG A 9 -26.42 10.05 -15.85
N ALA A 10 -25.95 9.51 -16.98
CA ALA A 10 -24.53 9.53 -17.32
C ALA A 10 -23.96 10.95 -17.51
N SER A 11 -24.73 11.86 -18.12
CA SER A 11 -24.31 13.27 -18.27
C SER A 11 -24.35 14.06 -16.96
N GLY A 12 -25.30 13.79 -16.06
CA GLY A 12 -25.38 14.44 -14.75
C GLY A 12 -24.23 14.06 -13.81
N ASP A 13 -23.83 12.79 -13.82
CA ASP A 13 -22.70 12.29 -13.02
C ASP A 13 -21.36 12.89 -13.51
N VAL A 14 -21.17 13.04 -14.83
CA VAL A 14 -19.93 13.62 -15.39
C VAL A 14 -19.79 15.11 -15.07
N GLU A 15 -20.89 15.87 -15.11
CA GLU A 15 -20.87 17.30 -14.80
C GLU A 15 -20.66 17.58 -13.30
N SER A 16 -21.26 16.74 -12.44
CA SER A 16 -21.05 16.78 -10.99
C SER A 16 -19.58 16.48 -10.61
N VAL A 17 -18.98 15.45 -11.22
CA VAL A 17 -17.58 15.09 -11.00
C VAL A 17 -16.62 16.19 -11.45
N ARG A 18 -16.85 16.78 -12.63
CA ARG A 18 -16.05 17.91 -13.13
C ARG A 18 -16.14 19.13 -12.23
N SER A 19 -17.30 19.35 -11.62
CA SER A 19 -17.52 20.45 -10.67
C SER A 19 -16.74 20.23 -9.37
N ALA A 20 -16.72 19.00 -8.85
CA ALA A 20 -15.98 18.66 -7.63
C ALA A 20 -14.45 18.73 -7.83
N GLU A 21 -13.92 18.20 -8.94
CA GLU A 21 -12.50 18.29 -9.25
C GLU A 21 -12.08 19.76 -9.48
N ALA A 22 -12.85 20.54 -10.24
CA ALA A 22 -12.53 21.94 -10.48
C ALA A 22 -12.49 22.75 -9.17
N TRP A 23 -13.44 22.52 -8.25
CA TRP A 23 -13.44 23.18 -6.95
C TRP A 23 -12.26 22.76 -6.07
N PHE A 24 -11.91 21.48 -6.08
CA PHE A 24 -10.73 20.97 -5.40
C PHE A 24 -9.44 21.62 -5.94
N LEU A 25 -9.26 21.66 -7.27
CA LEU A 25 -8.09 22.27 -7.90
C LEU A 25 -8.01 23.79 -7.63
N ALA A 26 -9.15 24.49 -7.62
CA ALA A 26 -9.21 25.90 -7.24
C ALA A 26 -8.75 26.10 -5.77
N THR A 27 -9.20 25.24 -4.86
CA THR A 27 -8.74 25.27 -3.46
C THR A 27 -7.23 25.05 -3.35
N LEU A 28 -6.66 24.10 -4.11
CA LEU A 28 -5.22 23.90 -4.14
C LEU A 28 -4.48 25.14 -4.64
N ALA A 29 -5.00 25.79 -5.70
CA ALA A 29 -4.42 27.01 -6.25
C ALA A 29 -4.46 28.17 -5.25
N ASP A 30 -5.58 28.38 -4.55
CA ASP A 30 -5.74 29.39 -3.51
C ASP A 30 -4.79 29.16 -2.32
N ALA A 31 -4.48 27.89 -2.02
CA ALA A 31 -3.47 27.50 -1.03
C ALA A 31 -2.01 27.63 -1.52
N GLY A 32 -1.78 28.11 -2.75
CA GLY A 32 -0.46 28.30 -3.33
C GLY A 32 0.10 27.09 -4.08
N PHE A 33 -0.73 26.09 -4.39
CA PHE A 33 -0.34 24.87 -5.10
C PHE A 33 -1.11 24.70 -6.43
N PRO A 34 -0.92 25.60 -7.41
CA PRO A 34 -1.64 25.52 -8.67
C PRO A 34 -1.26 24.24 -9.44
N VAL A 35 -2.27 23.51 -9.91
CA VAL A 35 -2.15 22.31 -10.75
C VAL A 35 -3.27 22.26 -11.77
N SER A 36 -2.99 21.68 -12.95
CA SER A 36 -3.99 21.52 -14.02
C SER A 36 -4.87 20.29 -13.87
N SER A 37 -4.47 19.33 -13.03
CA SER A 37 -5.21 18.11 -12.72
C SER A 37 -4.65 17.44 -11.46
N VAL A 38 -5.41 16.51 -10.86
CA VAL A 38 -4.90 15.69 -9.75
C VAL A 38 -3.69 14.83 -10.15
N ALA A 39 -3.69 14.30 -11.38
CA ALA A 39 -2.58 13.51 -11.89
C ALA A 39 -1.27 14.31 -11.95
N ALA A 40 -1.35 15.60 -12.30
CA ALA A 40 -0.20 16.49 -12.39
C ALA A 40 0.48 16.76 -11.03
N ILE A 41 -0.22 16.55 -9.90
CA ILE A 41 0.34 16.79 -8.56
C ILE A 41 1.63 15.99 -8.36
N ARG A 42 1.66 14.71 -8.78
CA ARG A 42 2.82 13.84 -8.58
C ARG A 42 4.04 14.28 -9.38
N ASP A 43 3.81 14.75 -10.60
CA ASP A 43 4.88 15.15 -11.50
C ASP A 43 5.40 16.55 -11.18
N GLN A 44 4.52 17.44 -10.74
CA GLN A 44 4.85 18.83 -10.41
C GLN A 44 5.45 18.99 -9.00
N TYR A 45 5.05 18.14 -8.06
CA TYR A 45 5.46 18.21 -6.65
C TYR A 45 6.13 16.91 -6.20
N ASP A 46 7.27 16.56 -6.83
CA ASP A 46 8.17 15.52 -6.33
C ASP A 46 9.49 16.17 -5.82
N PRO A 47 9.71 16.24 -4.49
CA PRO A 47 8.90 15.66 -3.42
C PRO A 47 7.68 16.50 -3.04
N LEU A 48 6.63 15.84 -2.55
CA LEU A 48 5.39 16.51 -2.14
C LEU A 48 5.63 17.43 -0.93
N PRO A 49 5.34 18.75 -1.04
CA PRO A 49 5.43 19.66 0.09
C PRO A 49 4.52 19.24 1.24
N SER A 50 4.99 19.37 2.49
CA SER A 50 4.22 18.96 3.67
C SER A 50 2.87 19.68 3.79
N GLY A 51 2.80 20.97 3.42
CA GLY A 51 1.55 21.72 3.40
C GLY A 51 0.54 21.16 2.40
N LEU A 52 1.00 20.82 1.19
CA LEU A 52 0.15 20.16 0.19
C LEU A 52 -0.27 18.77 0.67
N ALA A 53 0.65 17.96 1.22
CA ALA A 53 0.33 16.64 1.74
C ALA A 53 -0.75 16.67 2.83
N ALA A 54 -0.67 17.62 3.77
CA ALA A 54 -1.68 17.82 4.81
C ALA A 54 -3.04 18.21 4.20
N LEU A 55 -3.03 19.11 3.22
CA LEU A 55 -4.23 19.53 2.50
C LEU A 55 -4.88 18.35 1.75
N LEU A 56 -4.10 17.51 1.07
CA LEU A 56 -4.62 16.31 0.41
C LEU A 56 -5.27 15.35 1.42
N LEU A 57 -4.61 15.08 2.56
CA LEU A 57 -5.15 14.22 3.62
C LEU A 57 -6.46 14.75 4.21
N GLU A 58 -6.57 16.07 4.41
CA GLU A 58 -7.79 16.72 4.87
C GLU A 58 -8.94 16.58 3.87
N TRP A 59 -8.63 16.65 2.58
CA TRP A 59 -9.62 16.72 1.52
C TRP A 59 -10.17 15.38 1.07
N ILE A 60 -9.36 14.31 1.05
CA ILE A 60 -9.82 12.98 0.62
C ILE A 60 -11.17 12.58 1.27
N PRO A 61 -11.38 12.67 2.60
CA PRO A 61 -12.66 12.26 3.19
C PRO A 61 -13.85 13.17 2.82
N ARG A 62 -13.61 14.38 2.32
CA ARG A 62 -14.66 15.34 1.92
C ARG A 62 -15.11 15.19 0.46
N LEU A 63 -14.32 14.50 -0.35
CA LEU A 63 -14.65 14.27 -1.76
C LEU A 63 -15.76 13.21 -1.87
N GLU A 64 -16.86 13.54 -2.55
CA GLU A 64 -17.96 12.61 -2.78
C GLU A 64 -17.61 11.55 -3.84
N ASP A 65 -16.83 11.94 -4.85
CA ASP A 65 -16.39 11.02 -5.91
C ASP A 65 -15.26 10.12 -5.43
N ARG A 66 -15.54 8.81 -5.38
CA ARG A 66 -14.61 7.75 -5.00
C ARG A 66 -13.38 7.66 -5.93
N ARG A 67 -13.54 7.94 -7.22
CA ARG A 67 -12.42 7.92 -8.18
C ARG A 67 -11.49 9.10 -7.94
N LEU A 68 -12.08 10.26 -7.62
CA LEU A 68 -11.31 11.43 -7.23
C LEU A 68 -10.59 11.20 -5.90
N GLN A 69 -11.26 10.61 -4.90
CA GLN A 69 -10.61 10.18 -3.64
C GLN A 69 -9.40 9.28 -3.89
N GLU A 70 -9.57 8.24 -4.71
CA GLU A 70 -8.47 7.33 -5.07
C GLU A 70 -7.32 8.08 -5.76
N SER A 71 -7.64 8.95 -6.72
CA SER A 71 -6.64 9.73 -7.47
C SER A 71 -5.85 10.67 -6.57
N VAL A 72 -6.54 11.35 -5.64
CA VAL A 72 -5.91 12.23 -4.64
C VAL A 72 -5.06 11.41 -3.66
N ALA A 73 -5.53 10.25 -3.22
CA ALA A 73 -4.74 9.35 -2.38
C ALA A 73 -3.47 8.87 -3.09
N TRP A 74 -3.53 8.54 -4.38
CA TRP A 74 -2.34 8.19 -5.16
C TRP A 74 -1.33 9.34 -5.28
N ALA A 75 -1.77 10.59 -5.25
CA ALA A 75 -0.88 11.75 -5.28
C ALA A 75 0.05 11.81 -4.05
N LEU A 76 -0.38 11.26 -2.90
CA LEU A 76 0.45 11.16 -1.69
C LEU A 76 1.71 10.29 -1.87
N LEU A 77 1.80 9.48 -2.93
CA LEU A 77 3.02 8.73 -3.25
C LEU A 77 4.24 9.61 -3.56
N ALA A 78 4.03 10.87 -3.93
CA ALA A 78 5.12 11.82 -4.15
C ALA A 78 5.75 12.32 -2.82
N ALA A 79 5.15 11.99 -1.67
CA ALA A 79 5.72 12.36 -0.37
C ALA A 79 7.03 11.62 -0.08
N ARG A 80 7.96 12.33 0.57
CA ARG A 80 9.21 11.71 1.05
C ARG A 80 8.90 10.65 2.10
N SER A 81 9.82 9.69 2.24
CA SER A 81 9.64 8.67 3.25
C SER A 81 9.67 9.25 4.66
N GLY A 82 8.70 8.89 5.50
CA GLY A 82 8.60 9.30 6.89
C GLY A 82 8.10 10.72 7.12
N THR A 83 7.56 11.39 6.09
CA THR A 83 7.02 12.76 6.23
C THR A 83 5.50 12.83 6.34
N LEU A 84 4.78 11.78 5.94
CA LEU A 84 3.33 11.71 6.12
C LEU A 84 2.99 11.36 7.57
N ASP A 85 1.89 11.92 8.04
CA ASP A 85 1.29 11.57 9.33
C ASP A 85 0.65 10.18 9.24
N GLY A 86 1.17 9.25 10.06
CA GLY A 86 0.65 7.89 10.13
C GLY A 86 -0.74 7.80 10.75
N ALA A 87 -1.07 8.68 11.69
CA ALA A 87 -2.39 8.68 12.33
C ALA A 87 -3.46 9.10 11.32
N ALA A 88 -3.23 10.17 10.56
CA ALA A 88 -4.15 10.61 9.51
C ALA A 88 -4.35 9.52 8.43
N LEU A 89 -3.30 8.81 8.03
CA LEU A 89 -3.41 7.71 7.07
C LEU A 89 -4.17 6.50 7.64
N ALA A 90 -3.98 6.19 8.92
CA ALA A 90 -4.71 5.14 9.63
C ALA A 90 -6.22 5.46 9.70
N GLU A 91 -6.56 6.66 10.17
CA GLU A 91 -7.95 7.14 10.23
C GLU A 91 -8.61 7.12 8.85
N LEU A 92 -7.89 7.59 7.82
CA LEU A 92 -8.40 7.59 6.45
C LEU A 92 -8.64 6.17 5.92
N PHE A 93 -7.78 5.22 6.25
CA PHE A 93 -7.95 3.82 5.88
C PHE A 93 -9.16 3.19 6.58
N ASP A 94 -9.33 3.45 7.86
CA ASP A 94 -10.43 2.90 8.66
C ASP A 94 -11.80 3.50 8.25
N ALA A 95 -11.82 4.77 7.87
CA ALA A 95 -13.01 5.46 7.36
C ALA A 95 -13.36 5.11 5.91
N ALA A 96 -12.40 4.60 5.13
CA ALA A 96 -12.63 4.29 3.72
C ALA A 96 -13.68 3.19 3.55
N THR A 97 -14.72 3.48 2.77
CA THR A 97 -15.83 2.55 2.52
C THR A 97 -15.67 1.72 1.25
N ASN A 98 -14.64 2.01 0.44
CA ASN A 98 -14.37 1.32 -0.83
C ASN A 98 -12.96 0.75 -0.87
N ASP A 99 -12.81 -0.40 -1.54
CA ASP A 99 -11.57 -1.17 -1.57
C ASP A 99 -10.45 -0.51 -2.38
N ASP A 100 -10.80 0.31 -3.39
CA ASP A 100 -9.81 1.01 -4.23
C ASP A 100 -9.08 2.10 -3.45
N LEU A 101 -9.81 2.89 -2.65
CA LEU A 101 -9.22 3.86 -1.74
C LEU A 101 -8.36 3.18 -0.67
N LYS A 102 -8.85 2.08 -0.06
CA LYS A 102 -8.04 1.30 0.90
C LYS A 102 -6.75 0.76 0.26
N ARG A 103 -6.83 0.27 -0.97
CA ARG A 103 -5.67 -0.19 -1.74
C ARG A 103 -4.68 0.96 -2.00
N ALA A 104 -5.17 2.13 -2.39
CA ALA A 104 -4.33 3.32 -2.59
C ALA A 104 -3.62 3.74 -1.30
N ILE A 105 -4.35 3.82 -0.17
CA ILE A 105 -3.80 4.19 1.13
C ILE A 105 -2.78 3.15 1.61
N ALA A 106 -3.06 1.85 1.50
CA ALA A 106 -2.11 0.80 1.85
C ALA A 106 -0.81 0.89 1.02
N ALA A 107 -0.92 1.25 -0.26
CA ALA A 107 0.25 1.49 -1.11
C ALA A 107 1.02 2.74 -0.67
N VAL A 108 0.34 3.83 -0.31
CA VAL A 108 0.96 5.04 0.26
C VAL A 108 1.71 4.71 1.54
N ILE A 109 1.10 3.99 2.48
CA ILE A 109 1.74 3.56 3.74
C ILE A 109 2.99 2.73 3.44
N HIS A 110 2.87 1.71 2.58
CA HIS A 110 4.02 0.87 2.21
C HIS A 110 5.17 1.68 1.58
N GLN A 111 4.87 2.65 0.71
CA GLN A 111 5.91 3.38 -0.01
C GLN A 111 6.53 4.51 0.81
N THR A 112 5.70 5.31 1.45
CA THR A 112 6.13 6.49 2.21
C THR A 112 6.60 6.14 3.61
N ARG A 113 6.20 5.00 4.20
CA ARG A 113 6.61 4.60 5.56
C ARG A 113 6.34 5.72 6.59
N PRO A 114 5.06 6.12 6.77
CA PRO A 114 4.72 7.14 7.74
C PRO A 114 5.15 6.70 9.15
N ARG A 115 5.36 7.67 10.04
CA ARG A 115 5.82 7.40 11.41
C ARG A 115 4.63 7.04 12.32
N ASN A 116 4.93 6.39 13.45
CA ASN A 116 4.00 6.16 14.56
C ASN A 116 2.73 5.38 14.20
N ILE A 117 2.82 4.44 13.25
CA ILE A 117 1.66 3.65 12.79
C ILE A 117 1.81 2.15 13.07
N ASP A 118 2.89 1.73 13.75
CA ASP A 118 3.25 0.31 13.87
C ASP A 118 2.16 -0.56 14.51
N GLU A 119 1.61 -0.14 15.64
CA GLU A 119 0.56 -0.91 16.34
C GLU A 119 -0.74 -0.97 15.52
N TRP A 120 -1.11 0.15 14.91
CA TRP A 120 -2.24 0.18 13.99
C TRP A 120 -2.00 -0.74 12.79
N LEU A 121 -0.81 -0.72 12.21
CA LEU A 121 -0.47 -1.53 11.03
C LEU A 121 -0.55 -3.03 11.33
N ILE A 122 -0.12 -3.44 12.53
CA ILE A 122 -0.28 -4.82 13.02
C ILE A 122 -1.76 -5.17 13.17
N ALA A 123 -2.56 -4.29 13.78
CA ALA A 123 -3.99 -4.53 13.95
C ALA A 123 -4.73 -4.60 12.60
N ALA A 124 -4.45 -3.66 11.70
CA ALA A 124 -5.12 -3.50 10.41
C ALA A 124 -4.86 -4.70 9.48
N VAL A 125 -3.64 -5.24 9.45
CA VAL A 125 -3.32 -6.41 8.62
C VAL A 125 -3.94 -7.71 9.15
N ARG A 126 -4.24 -7.76 10.46
CA ARG A 126 -4.92 -8.88 11.13
C ARG A 126 -6.43 -8.80 11.04
N ASP A 127 -6.98 -7.60 10.87
CA ASP A 127 -8.41 -7.43 10.75
C ASP A 127 -8.91 -8.09 9.46
N ARG A 128 -9.87 -9.00 9.60
CA ARG A 128 -10.49 -9.72 8.49
C ARG A 128 -11.61 -8.91 7.84
N ARG A 129 -12.07 -7.84 8.49
CA ARG A 129 -13.14 -6.96 8.03
C ARG A 129 -12.63 -5.77 7.22
N SER A 130 -11.32 -5.54 7.24
CA SER A 130 -10.70 -4.33 6.70
C SER A 130 -10.66 -4.27 5.16
N GLY A 131 -11.36 -5.13 4.44
CA GLY A 131 -11.60 -5.01 2.99
C GLY A 131 -10.65 -5.84 2.12
N ALA A 132 -10.84 -5.77 0.81
CA ALA A 132 -10.31 -6.70 -0.19
C ALA A 132 -8.87 -7.19 0.01
N SER A 133 -8.61 -8.43 -0.42
CA SER A 133 -7.29 -9.09 -0.39
C SER A 133 -6.13 -8.24 -0.95
N SER A 134 -6.43 -7.26 -1.82
CA SER A 134 -5.46 -6.32 -2.39
C SER A 134 -4.90 -5.34 -1.34
N ALA A 135 -5.72 -4.81 -0.44
CA ALA A 135 -5.28 -3.92 0.63
C ALA A 135 -4.43 -4.67 1.66
N ILE A 136 -4.83 -5.90 2.03
CA ILE A 136 -4.09 -6.78 2.94
C ILE A 136 -2.68 -7.05 2.40
N GLY A 137 -2.53 -7.30 1.08
CA GLY A 137 -1.21 -7.46 0.46
C GLY A 137 -0.32 -6.22 0.59
N GLY A 138 -0.89 -5.02 0.48
CA GLY A 138 -0.20 -3.75 0.69
C GLY A 138 0.24 -3.57 2.15
N LEU A 139 -0.65 -3.82 3.10
CA LEU A 139 -0.37 -3.73 4.53
C LEU A 139 0.68 -4.77 4.97
N ALA A 140 0.59 -6.02 4.49
CA ALA A 140 1.59 -7.05 4.76
C ALA A 140 2.97 -6.65 4.21
N ALA A 141 3.02 -6.02 3.02
CA ALA A 141 4.27 -5.48 2.49
C ALA A 141 4.81 -4.31 3.32
N ALA A 142 3.94 -3.45 3.86
CA ALA A 142 4.32 -2.40 4.80
C ALA A 142 4.89 -3.00 6.09
N VAL A 143 4.27 -4.05 6.65
CA VAL A 143 4.76 -4.75 7.85
C VAL A 143 6.19 -5.23 7.65
N ALA A 144 6.46 -5.95 6.55
CA ALA A 144 7.81 -6.43 6.25
C ALA A 144 8.86 -5.31 6.02
N LYS A 145 8.42 -4.09 5.73
CA LYS A 145 9.30 -2.96 5.36
C LYS A 145 9.52 -1.99 6.51
N MET A 146 8.55 -1.86 7.42
CA MET A 146 8.55 -0.87 8.50
C MET A 146 8.91 -1.49 9.86
N LEU A 147 8.53 -2.74 10.10
CA LEU A 147 8.74 -3.40 11.38
C LEU A 147 10.05 -4.19 11.40
N PRO A 148 10.69 -4.33 12.57
CA PRO A 148 11.82 -5.24 12.74
C PRO A 148 11.37 -6.70 12.54
N PRO A 149 12.25 -7.60 12.03
CA PRO A 149 11.88 -8.98 11.71
C PRO A 149 11.20 -9.73 12.86
N GLU A 150 11.61 -9.48 14.10
CA GLU A 150 11.09 -10.11 15.32
C GLU A 150 9.61 -9.80 15.54
N ARG A 151 9.15 -8.62 15.08
CA ARG A 151 7.74 -8.23 15.10
C ARG A 151 7.01 -8.57 13.81
N ALA A 152 7.66 -8.43 12.66
CA ALA A 152 7.05 -8.64 11.35
C ALA A 152 6.73 -10.11 11.07
N ILE A 153 7.64 -11.03 11.40
CA ILE A 153 7.50 -12.46 11.05
C ILE A 153 6.26 -13.10 11.71
N PRO A 154 6.02 -12.98 13.02
CA PRO A 154 4.85 -13.59 13.65
C PRO A 154 3.54 -13.12 13.01
N VAL A 155 3.41 -11.81 12.77
CA VAL A 155 2.24 -11.20 12.12
C VAL A 155 2.05 -11.75 10.70
N LEU A 156 3.11 -11.84 9.91
CA LEU A 156 3.03 -12.34 8.55
C LEU A 156 2.73 -13.84 8.48
N LEU A 157 3.17 -14.63 9.47
CA LEU A 157 2.81 -16.05 9.58
C LEU A 157 1.33 -16.25 9.91
N GLU A 158 0.75 -15.38 10.74
CA GLU A 158 -0.70 -15.35 10.98
C GLU A 158 -1.47 -15.00 9.69
N VAL A 159 -1.07 -13.91 9.01
CA VAL A 159 -1.67 -13.51 7.73
C VAL A 159 -1.55 -14.61 6.67
N PHE A 160 -0.46 -15.39 6.69
CA PHE A 160 -0.29 -16.50 5.75
C PHE A 160 -1.35 -17.60 5.91
N GLN A 161 -1.91 -17.79 7.10
CA GLN A 161 -2.95 -18.82 7.33
C GLN A 161 -4.25 -18.47 6.58
N ASP A 162 -4.63 -17.21 6.58
CA ASP A 162 -5.89 -16.73 6.00
C ASP A 162 -5.72 -16.22 4.56
N ALA A 163 -4.60 -15.56 4.27
CA ALA A 163 -4.28 -14.94 2.98
C ALA A 163 -2.85 -15.28 2.51
N PRO A 164 -2.57 -16.54 2.11
CA PRO A 164 -1.22 -16.99 1.75
C PRO A 164 -0.54 -16.13 0.68
N LEU A 165 -1.29 -15.68 -0.34
CA LEU A 165 -0.78 -14.84 -1.42
C LEU A 165 -0.37 -13.44 -0.97
N ALA A 166 -1.03 -12.87 0.05
CA ALA A 166 -0.69 -11.57 0.60
C ALA A 166 0.59 -11.63 1.44
N ALA A 167 0.78 -12.72 2.19
CA ALA A 167 1.89 -12.86 3.14
C ALA A 167 3.19 -13.43 2.55
N VAL A 168 3.11 -14.29 1.53
CA VAL A 168 4.27 -15.05 1.03
C VAL A 168 5.41 -14.16 0.53
N HIS A 169 5.10 -13.09 -0.21
CA HIS A 169 6.12 -12.19 -0.73
C HIS A 169 6.77 -11.34 0.38
N PRO A 170 6.00 -10.71 1.30
CA PRO A 170 6.54 -10.09 2.52
C PRO A 170 7.41 -11.04 3.35
N LEU A 171 6.95 -12.28 3.62
CA LEU A 171 7.76 -13.30 4.32
C LEU A 171 9.06 -13.59 3.58
N GLY A 172 9.05 -13.64 2.25
CA GLY A 172 10.25 -13.80 1.45
C GLY A 172 11.28 -12.66 1.61
N LYS A 173 10.88 -11.47 2.06
CA LYS A 173 11.78 -10.33 2.29
C LYS A 173 12.44 -10.36 3.68
N VAL A 174 11.68 -10.73 4.71
CA VAL A 174 12.14 -10.67 6.11
C VAL A 174 12.51 -12.02 6.71
N GLY A 175 11.91 -13.10 6.22
CA GLY A 175 11.93 -14.45 6.80
C GLY A 175 13.32 -15.07 6.88
N THR A 176 13.57 -15.78 7.97
CA THR A 176 14.83 -16.45 8.30
C THR A 176 14.88 -17.87 7.73
N GLU A 177 15.88 -18.65 8.15
CA GLU A 177 15.98 -20.06 7.78
C GLU A 177 14.73 -20.85 8.22
N ASN A 178 14.15 -20.51 9.37
CA ASN A 178 12.93 -21.14 9.87
C ASN A 178 11.75 -20.88 8.93
N GLU A 179 11.55 -19.63 8.51
CA GLU A 179 10.48 -19.28 7.57
C GLU A 179 10.75 -19.90 6.20
N ARG A 180 12.01 -20.04 5.77
CA ARG A 180 12.35 -20.77 4.55
C ARG A 180 11.88 -22.22 4.61
N ALA A 181 12.19 -22.93 5.70
CA ALA A 181 11.79 -24.31 5.92
C ALA A 181 10.25 -24.44 6.00
N PHE A 182 9.60 -23.53 6.73
CA PHE A 182 8.14 -23.44 6.80
C PHE A 182 7.52 -23.29 5.40
N LEU A 183 7.95 -22.31 4.60
CA LEU A 183 7.41 -22.09 3.26
C LEU A 183 7.67 -23.29 2.34
N ALA A 184 8.84 -23.94 2.46
CA ALA A 184 9.16 -25.15 1.72
C ALA A 184 8.21 -26.31 2.07
N SER A 185 7.84 -26.47 3.35
CA SER A 185 6.86 -27.47 3.78
C SER A 185 5.48 -27.31 3.15
N LYS A 186 5.14 -26.10 2.69
CA LYS A 186 3.84 -25.78 2.06
C LYS A 186 3.83 -26.00 0.54
N LEU A 187 4.99 -26.19 -0.09
CA LEU A 187 5.09 -26.41 -1.54
C LEU A 187 4.34 -27.64 -2.07
N PRO A 188 4.32 -28.81 -1.38
CA PRO A 188 3.65 -30.00 -1.90
C PRO A 188 2.15 -29.81 -2.09
N THR A 189 1.51 -29.01 -1.23
CA THR A 189 0.07 -28.76 -1.26
C THR A 189 -0.32 -27.49 -2.03
N ALA A 190 0.64 -26.65 -2.41
CA ALA A 190 0.38 -25.39 -3.09
C ALA A 190 0.18 -25.57 -4.60
N THR A 191 -0.81 -24.89 -5.15
CA THR A 191 -1.14 -24.89 -6.59
C THR A 191 -1.13 -23.45 -7.15
N GLY A 192 -1.18 -23.35 -8.48
CA GLY A 192 -1.38 -22.08 -9.19
C GLY A 192 -0.39 -20.97 -8.80
N PRO A 193 -0.87 -19.71 -8.65
CA PRO A 193 -0.03 -18.57 -8.30
C PRO A 193 0.74 -18.77 -6.98
N LEU A 194 0.13 -19.40 -5.97
CA LEU A 194 0.75 -19.56 -4.66
C LEU A 194 2.02 -20.42 -4.73
N ARG A 195 2.00 -21.50 -5.53
CA ARG A 195 3.18 -22.34 -5.72
C ARG A 195 4.35 -21.57 -6.32
N ARG A 196 4.06 -20.66 -7.27
CA ARG A 196 5.07 -19.80 -7.89
C ARG A 196 5.65 -18.82 -6.88
N GLU A 197 4.80 -18.14 -6.12
CA GLU A 197 5.24 -17.16 -5.11
C GLU A 197 6.04 -17.82 -3.98
N LEU A 198 5.64 -19.00 -3.51
CA LEU A 198 6.40 -19.77 -2.51
C LEU A 198 7.82 -20.07 -2.98
N ARG A 199 7.98 -20.56 -4.21
CA ARG A 199 9.31 -20.83 -4.78
C ARG A 199 10.16 -19.56 -4.84
N GLN A 200 9.57 -18.44 -5.25
CA GLN A 200 10.27 -17.16 -5.32
C GLN A 200 10.68 -16.65 -3.93
N ALA A 201 9.80 -16.75 -2.94
CA ALA A 201 10.07 -16.36 -1.56
C ALA A 201 11.20 -17.21 -0.94
N ILE A 202 11.15 -18.53 -1.08
CA ILE A 202 12.20 -19.46 -0.62
C ILE A 202 13.56 -19.11 -1.26
N ALA A 203 13.57 -18.90 -2.57
CA ALA A 203 14.79 -18.53 -3.29
C ALA A 203 15.33 -17.16 -2.87
N ARG A 204 14.46 -16.21 -2.55
CA ARG A 204 14.83 -14.88 -2.04
C ARG A 204 15.48 -14.97 -0.66
N ILE A 205 14.88 -15.72 0.26
CA ILE A 205 15.43 -15.96 1.60
C ILE A 205 16.81 -16.62 1.48
N ALA A 206 16.92 -17.70 0.72
CA ALA A 206 18.19 -18.42 0.53
C ALA A 206 19.31 -17.51 0.00
N ARG A 207 19.02 -16.71 -1.04
CA ARG A 207 19.98 -15.74 -1.60
C ARG A 207 20.42 -14.69 -0.58
N ARG A 208 19.49 -14.20 0.25
CA ARG A 208 19.78 -13.19 1.28
C ARG A 208 20.66 -13.76 2.40
N LEU A 209 20.37 -14.97 2.86
CA LEU A 209 21.14 -15.64 3.92
C LEU A 209 22.57 -15.97 3.45
N ALA A 210 22.72 -16.44 2.21
CA ALA A 210 24.03 -16.69 1.62
C ALA A 210 24.88 -15.42 1.46
N LYS A 211 24.25 -14.26 1.19
CA LYS A 211 24.96 -12.96 1.14
C LYS A 211 25.42 -12.47 2.52
N LYS A 212 24.63 -12.73 3.58
CA LYS A 212 25.00 -12.36 4.96
C LYS A 212 26.14 -13.21 5.53
N HIS A 213 26.26 -14.46 5.07
CA HIS A 213 27.33 -15.37 5.45
C HIS A 213 28.07 -15.81 4.18
N PRO A 214 28.94 -14.94 3.61
CA PRO A 214 29.82 -15.38 2.54
C PRO A 214 30.76 -16.40 3.16
N THR A 215 30.42 -17.68 3.02
CA THR A 215 31.33 -18.78 3.36
C THR A 215 32.63 -18.51 2.63
N GLY A 216 33.70 -18.27 3.41
CA GLY A 216 34.99 -17.84 2.92
C GLY A 216 35.50 -18.76 1.82
N ARG A 217 35.40 -18.32 0.57
CA ARG A 217 36.07 -18.99 -0.55
C ARG A 217 37.49 -18.46 -0.65
N GLY A 218 38.39 -19.21 -0.03
CA GLY A 218 39.72 -19.53 -0.54
C GLY A 218 40.69 -18.36 -0.73
N ARG A 219 41.43 -18.01 0.34
CA ARG A 219 42.84 -17.68 0.14
C ARG A 219 43.53 -18.96 -0.33
N ARG A 220 43.74 -19.09 -1.64
CA ARG A 220 44.84 -19.90 -2.15
C ARG A 220 46.10 -19.07 -1.92
N SER A 221 46.85 -19.42 -0.89
CA SER A 221 48.23 -18.98 -0.76
C SER A 221 48.99 -19.54 -1.96
N CYS A 222 49.56 -18.64 -2.76
CA CYS A 222 50.61 -18.97 -3.71
C CYS A 222 51.87 -19.40 -2.95
#